data_AF-A0A9E4KE12-F1
#
_entry.id   AF-A0A9E4KE12-F1
#
_cell.length_a   1.000
_cell.length_b   1.000
_cell.length_c   1.000
_cell.angle_alpha   90.00
_cell.angle_beta   90.00
_cell.angle_gamma   90.00
#
_symmetry.space_group_name_H-M   'P 1'
#
loop_
_entity.id
_entity.type
_entity.pdbx_description
1 polymer ?
#
loop_
_entity_poly.entity_id
_entity_poly.type
_entity_poly.pdbx_seq_one_letter_code
_entity_poly.pdbx_strand_id
1 'polypeptide(L)'
;MSTSGFETFRLVKPDEADSEVSQIYDEICRLKDPRWLGPLFGFFAHVPGLLRGFWELQKRLEVLDGHISRELTNRIAMVCAVASDCPRCVNFHKTDLIHRMELDEYEVEKLHDFENADLPESEKAVFRVARKLTLN
;
A
#
# COMPACT_ATOMS: atom_id res chain seq x y z
N MET A 1 -15.08 24.56 -23.84
CA MET A 1 -14.99 23.10 -23.97
C MET A 1 -14.08 22.61 -22.86
N SER A 2 -14.65 22.07 -21.78
CA SER A 2 -13.87 21.39 -20.75
C SER A 2 -13.35 20.11 -21.40
N THR A 3 -12.05 20.06 -21.68
CA THR A 3 -11.34 18.79 -21.62
C THR A 3 -11.59 18.25 -20.22
N SER A 4 -11.92 16.97 -20.07
CA SER A 4 -12.03 16.33 -18.75
C SER A 4 -10.65 16.43 -18.10
N GLY A 5 -10.44 17.50 -17.34
CA GLY A 5 -9.13 17.94 -16.90
C GLY A 5 -8.75 17.17 -15.66
N PHE A 6 -7.72 16.33 -15.77
CA PHE A 6 -7.05 15.81 -14.59
C PHE A 6 -6.45 16.99 -13.82
N GLU A 7 -6.92 17.18 -12.59
CA GLU A 7 -6.31 18.14 -11.67
C GLU A 7 -5.02 17.54 -11.11
N THR A 8 -3.91 18.26 -11.27
CA THR A 8 -2.62 17.83 -10.75
C THR A 8 -2.37 18.48 -9.39
N PHE A 9 -2.01 17.68 -8.39
CA PHE A 9 -1.60 18.18 -7.08
C PHE A 9 -0.07 18.15 -6.95
N ARG A 10 0.52 19.24 -6.45
CA ARG A 10 1.94 19.27 -6.09
C ARG A 10 2.13 18.45 -4.82
N LEU A 11 3.09 17.54 -4.79
CA LEU A 11 3.44 16.76 -3.60
C LEU A 11 4.47 17.53 -2.76
N VAL A 12 4.38 17.42 -1.43
CA VAL A 12 5.41 17.95 -0.51
C VAL A 12 6.59 16.97 -0.52
N LYS A 13 7.74 17.42 -1.05
CA LYS A 13 8.96 16.61 -1.08
C LYS A 13 9.70 16.65 0.27
N PRO A 14 10.60 15.69 0.55
CA PRO A 14 11.33 15.66 1.82
C PRO A 14 12.15 16.91 2.13
N ASP A 15 12.76 17.51 1.11
CA ASP A 15 13.54 18.74 1.21
C ASP A 15 12.68 20.01 1.35
N GLU A 16 11.37 19.89 1.14
CA GLU A 16 10.38 20.96 1.26
C GLU A 16 9.52 20.83 2.54
N ALA A 17 9.71 19.75 3.30
CA ALA A 17 8.91 19.42 4.47
C ALA A 17 9.21 20.36 5.65
N ASP A 18 8.17 20.74 6.39
CA ASP A 18 8.35 21.38 7.69
C ASP A 18 8.86 20.38 8.75
N SER A 19 9.12 20.87 9.96
CA SER A 19 9.69 20.04 11.03
C SER A 19 8.79 18.87 11.46
N GLU A 20 7.47 18.98 11.34
CA GLU A 20 6.56 17.89 11.72
C GLU A 20 6.51 16.81 10.63
N VAL A 21 6.35 17.23 9.37
CA VAL A 21 6.33 16.32 8.21
C VAL A 21 7.67 15.60 8.07
N SER A 22 8.79 16.32 8.24
CA SER A 22 10.14 15.74 8.16
C SER A 22 10.33 14.60 9.17
N GLN A 23 9.86 14.75 10.41
CA GLN A 23 9.96 13.69 11.41
C GLN A 23 9.20 12.42 11.02
N ILE A 24 8.04 12.56 10.39
CA ILE A 24 7.26 11.41 9.91
C ILE A 24 8.00 10.75 8.73
N TYR A 25 8.52 11.53 7.79
CA TYR A 25 9.31 11.02 6.67
C TYR A 25 10.56 10.27 7.14
N ASP A 26 11.29 10.81 8.11
CA ASP A 26 12.46 10.16 8.68
C ASP A 26 12.10 8.81 9.31
N GLU A 27 10.96 8.71 10.00
CA GLU A 27 10.49 7.44 10.55
C GLU A 27 10.13 6.43 9.45
N ILE A 28 9.43 6.87 8.40
CA ILE A 28 9.08 6.02 7.25
C ILE A 28 10.34 5.46 6.60
N CYS A 29 11.31 6.34 6.30
CA CYS A 29 12.59 5.97 5.69
C CYS A 29 13.35 4.96 6.56
N ARG A 30 13.36 5.15 7.88
CA ARG A 30 14.01 4.23 8.83
C ARG A 30 13.34 2.84 8.88
N LEU A 31 12.01 2.77 8.77
CA LEU A 31 11.28 1.51 8.92
C LEU A 31 11.02 0.76 7.61
N LYS A 32 10.88 1.46 6.47
CA LYS A 32 10.61 0.84 5.17
C LYS A 32 11.77 0.90 4.18
N ASP A 33 12.67 1.90 4.25
CA ASP A 33 13.61 2.39 3.21
C ASP A 33 13.07 3.64 2.46
N PRO A 34 13.92 4.64 2.12
CA PRO A 34 13.50 5.86 1.43
C PRO A 34 12.75 5.66 0.11
N ARG A 35 12.99 4.55 -0.60
CA ARG A 35 12.27 4.21 -1.85
C ARG A 35 10.76 4.04 -1.63
N TRP A 36 10.33 3.83 -0.38
CA TRP A 36 8.93 3.65 0.01
C TRP A 36 8.22 4.93 0.40
N LEU A 37 8.90 6.08 0.34
CA LEU A 37 8.26 7.37 0.50
C LEU A 37 7.49 7.74 -0.76
N GLY A 38 6.41 6.98 -1.01
CA GLY A 38 5.59 7.09 -2.21
C GLY A 38 4.71 8.35 -2.23
N PRO A 39 4.08 8.64 -3.39
CA PRO A 39 3.31 9.86 -3.61
C PRO A 39 2.19 10.16 -2.60
N LEU A 40 1.58 9.13 -1.99
CA LEU A 40 0.53 9.32 -0.99
C LEU A 40 1.03 10.04 0.27
N PHE A 41 2.27 9.79 0.70
CA PHE A 41 2.85 10.52 1.83
C PHE A 41 3.04 12.00 1.48
N GLY A 42 3.55 12.28 0.27
CA GLY A 42 3.67 13.65 -0.27
C GLY A 42 2.34 14.37 -0.44
N PHE A 43 1.26 13.65 -0.70
CA PHE A 43 -0.09 14.19 -0.76
C PHE A 43 -0.63 14.50 0.64
N PHE A 44 -0.55 13.56 1.58
CA PHE A 44 -1.05 13.78 2.94
C PHE A 44 -0.22 14.78 3.74
N ALA A 45 1.04 15.01 3.36
CA ALA A 45 1.92 15.99 3.98
C ALA A 45 1.40 17.43 3.93
N HIS A 46 0.44 17.77 3.05
CA HIS A 46 -0.27 19.05 3.11
C HIS A 46 -1.09 19.23 4.39
N VAL A 47 -1.41 18.14 5.09
CA VAL A 47 -2.14 18.13 6.35
C VAL A 47 -1.42 17.18 7.32
N PRO A 48 -0.45 17.68 8.13
CA PRO A 48 0.42 16.83 8.95
C PRO A 48 -0.31 15.83 9.84
N GLY A 49 -1.47 16.20 10.40
CA GLY A 49 -2.31 15.30 11.18
C GLY A 49 -2.86 14.10 10.38
N LEU A 50 -3.22 14.31 9.10
CA LEU A 50 -3.65 13.23 8.20
C LEU A 50 -2.47 12.35 7.80
N LEU A 51 -1.31 12.94 7.51
CA LEU A 51 -0.09 12.19 7.24
C LEU A 51 0.26 11.27 8.41
N ARG A 52 0.22 11.78 9.63
CA ARG A 52 0.49 11.00 10.85
C ARG A 52 -0.49 9.84 11.01
N GLY A 53 -1.80 10.11 10.87
CA GLY A 53 -2.82 9.08 10.98
C GLY A 53 -2.67 7.99 9.91
N PHE A 54 -2.41 8.40 8.66
CA PHE A 54 -2.17 7.48 7.55
C PHE A 54 -0.94 6.62 7.79
N TRP A 55 0.17 7.23 8.24
CA TRP A 55 1.39 6.50 8.55
C TRP A 55 1.19 5.51 9.72
N GLU A 56 0.53 5.91 10.80
CA GLU A 56 0.27 4.99 11.92
C GLU A 56 -0.58 3.78 11.48
N LEU A 57 -1.56 3.99 10.62
CA LEU A 57 -2.35 2.89 10.04
C LEU A 57 -1.47 1.93 9.24
N GLN A 58 -0.68 2.45 8.29
CA GLN A 58 0.21 1.61 7.48
C GLN A 58 1.30 0.93 8.32
N LYS A 59 1.87 1.63 9.30
CA LYS A 59 2.89 1.08 10.20
C LYS A 59 2.34 -0.12 10.96
N ARG A 60 1.12 -0.02 11.48
CA ARG A 60 0.47 -1.10 12.25
C ARG A 60 0.05 -2.29 11.40
N LEU A 61 -0.37 -2.07 10.15
CA LEU A 61 -0.88 -3.13 9.28
C LEU A 61 0.21 -3.78 8.41
N GLU A 62 1.14 -2.98 7.89
CA GLU A 62 2.04 -3.41 6.81
C GLU A 62 3.52 -3.46 7.21
N VAL A 63 3.90 -2.92 8.37
CA VAL A 63 5.31 -2.77 8.77
C VAL A 63 5.62 -3.60 10.00
N LEU A 64 4.85 -3.39 11.06
CA LEU A 64 5.02 -4.07 12.34
C LEU A 64 4.27 -5.41 12.37
N ASP A 65 4.77 -6.32 13.20
CA ASP A 65 4.09 -7.58 13.44
C ASP A 65 2.83 -7.39 14.28
N GLY A 66 1.80 -8.18 13.96
CA GLY A 66 0.54 -8.23 14.70
C GLY A 66 0.03 -9.66 14.83
N HIS A 67 -1.28 -9.82 15.06
CA HIS A 67 -1.91 -11.14 15.11
C HIS A 67 -2.00 -11.84 13.74
N ILE A 68 -1.95 -11.06 12.67
CA ILE A 68 -1.88 -11.54 11.29
C ILE A 68 -0.46 -11.26 10.79
N SER A 69 0.13 -12.21 10.08
CA SER A 69 1.47 -12.02 9.53
C SER A 69 1.48 -10.83 8.57
N ARG A 70 2.59 -10.09 8.58
CA ARG A 70 2.79 -8.95 7.68
C ARG A 70 2.60 -9.34 6.21
N GLU A 71 3.08 -10.53 5.84
CA GLU A 71 2.91 -11.10 4.51
C GLU A 71 1.44 -11.26 4.13
N LEU A 72 0.65 -11.94 4.97
CA LEU A 72 -0.76 -12.17 4.69
C LEU A 72 -1.52 -10.84 4.59
N THR A 73 -1.25 -9.87 5.47
CA THR A 73 -1.88 -8.54 5.40
C THR A 73 -1.58 -7.82 4.07
N ASN A 74 -0.34 -7.91 3.57
CA ASN A 74 0.03 -7.27 2.31
C ASN A 74 -0.51 -8.01 1.08
N ARG A 75 -0.62 -9.34 1.14
CA ARG A 75 -1.29 -10.15 0.09
C ARG A 75 -2.79 -9.82 0.03
N ILE A 76 -3.44 -9.64 1.19
CA ILE A 76 -4.83 -9.14 1.28
C ILE A 76 -4.94 -7.75 0.64
N ALA A 77 -4.03 -6.82 0.97
CA ALA A 77 -4.05 -5.47 0.41
C ALA A 77 -3.87 -5.46 -1.11
N MET A 78 -3.01 -6.33 -1.66
CA MET A 78 -2.89 -6.55 -3.10
C MET A 78 -4.21 -7.04 -3.72
N VAL A 79 -4.89 -8.02 -3.11
CA VAL A 79 -6.19 -8.51 -3.60
C VAL A 79 -7.24 -7.39 -3.60
N CYS A 80 -7.29 -6.56 -2.56
CA CYS A 80 -8.17 -5.39 -2.52
C CYS A 80 -7.82 -4.38 -3.64
N ALA A 81 -6.52 -4.15 -3.89
CA ALA A 81 -6.05 -3.25 -4.94
C ALA A 81 -6.44 -3.73 -6.35
N VAL A 82 -6.33 -5.03 -6.61
CA VAL A 82 -6.80 -5.65 -7.86
C VAL A 82 -8.32 -5.56 -7.98
N ALA A 83 -9.05 -5.91 -6.91
CA ALA A 83 -10.51 -5.88 -6.93
C ALA A 83 -11.09 -4.49 -7.18
N SER A 84 -10.46 -3.44 -6.64
CA SER A 84 -10.87 -2.04 -6.81
C SER A 84 -10.38 -1.39 -8.11
N ASP A 85 -9.69 -2.13 -8.97
CA ASP A 85 -9.07 -1.62 -10.19
C ASP A 85 -8.24 -0.34 -9.92
N CYS A 86 -7.35 -0.40 -8.92
CA CYS A 86 -6.45 0.70 -8.56
C CYS A 86 -5.01 0.43 -9.04
N PRO A 87 -4.61 0.85 -10.25
CA PRO A 87 -3.26 0.58 -10.78
C PRO A 87 -2.11 1.05 -9.88
N ARG A 88 -2.27 2.21 -9.23
CA ARG A 88 -1.27 2.73 -8.27
C ARG A 88 -1.13 1.81 -7.06
N CYS A 89 -2.25 1.31 -6.54
CA CYS A 89 -2.27 0.42 -5.39
C CYS A 89 -1.67 -0.95 -5.76
N VAL A 90 -2.05 -1.49 -6.92
CA VAL A 90 -1.49 -2.73 -7.48
C VAL A 90 0.03 -2.61 -7.59
N ASN A 91 0.53 -1.54 -8.22
CA ASN A 91 1.96 -1.32 -8.36
C ASN A 91 2.66 -1.24 -7.00
N PHE A 92 2.12 -0.45 -6.07
CA PHE A 92 2.69 -0.31 -4.73
C PHE A 92 2.78 -1.65 -3.98
N HIS A 93 1.68 -2.41 -3.90
CA HIS A 93 1.67 -3.67 -3.17
C HIS A 93 2.47 -4.77 -3.88
N LYS A 94 2.48 -4.83 -5.21
CA LYS A 94 3.36 -5.73 -5.97
C LYS A 94 4.83 -5.46 -5.65
N THR A 95 5.25 -4.19 -5.73
CA THR A 95 6.62 -3.81 -5.35
C THR A 95 6.90 -4.20 -3.89
N ASP A 96 5.95 -4.02 -2.96
CA ASP A 96 6.18 -4.25 -1.52
C ASP A 96 6.36 -5.74 -1.20
N LEU A 97 5.50 -6.56 -1.78
CA LEU A 97 5.59 -8.02 -1.68
C LEU A 97 6.93 -8.53 -2.26
N ILE A 98 7.35 -8.04 -3.42
CA ILE A 98 8.59 -8.50 -4.06
C ILE A 98 9.83 -8.01 -3.29
N HIS A 99 9.91 -6.72 -2.96
CA HIS A 99 11.18 -6.13 -2.51
C HIS A 99 11.32 -6.01 -0.99
N ARG A 100 10.23 -5.88 -0.22
CA ARG A 100 10.28 -5.83 1.25
C ARG A 100 9.98 -7.18 1.91
N MET A 101 9.29 -8.06 1.20
CA MET A 101 8.97 -9.41 1.69
C MET A 101 9.71 -10.51 0.96
N GLU A 102 10.48 -10.15 -0.08
CA GLU A 102 11.33 -11.08 -0.83
C GLU A 102 10.52 -12.25 -1.43
N LEU A 103 9.24 -12.01 -1.76
CA LEU A 103 8.40 -12.96 -2.45
C LEU A 103 8.79 -13.04 -3.93
N ASP A 104 8.67 -14.24 -4.50
CA ASP A 104 8.85 -14.45 -5.92
C ASP A 104 7.76 -13.75 -6.74
N GLU A 105 8.12 -13.16 -7.88
CA GLU A 105 7.18 -12.41 -8.71
C GLU A 105 6.03 -13.30 -9.23
N TYR A 106 6.30 -14.57 -9.54
CA TYR A 106 5.28 -15.53 -9.96
C TYR A 106 4.27 -15.79 -8.84
N GLU A 107 4.72 -15.87 -7.59
CA GLU A 107 3.83 -16.04 -6.43
C GLU A 107 2.96 -14.80 -6.18
N VAL A 108 3.48 -13.59 -6.44
CA VAL A 108 2.70 -12.35 -6.34
C VAL A 108 1.67 -12.26 -7.47
N GLU A 109 2.01 -12.70 -8.69
CA GLU A 109 1.12 -12.66 -9.84
C GLU A 109 -0.13 -13.53 -9.65
N LYS A 110 -0.03 -14.63 -8.89
CA LYS A 110 -1.18 -15.46 -8.50
C LYS A 110 -2.29 -14.66 -7.82
N LEU A 111 -1.97 -13.53 -7.17
CA LEU A 111 -2.96 -12.72 -6.46
C LEU A 111 -3.91 -11.96 -7.40
N HIS A 112 -3.54 -11.76 -8.67
CA HIS A 112 -4.40 -11.14 -9.68
C HIS A 112 -5.62 -12.01 -10.01
N ASP A 113 -5.45 -13.33 -10.04
CA ASP A 113 -6.52 -14.30 -10.23
C ASP A 113 -6.41 -15.45 -9.21
N PHE A 114 -6.53 -15.07 -7.94
CA PHE A 114 -6.29 -15.99 -6.83
C PHE A 114 -7.28 -17.17 -6.79
N GLU A 115 -8.45 -17.06 -7.42
CA GLU A 115 -9.44 -18.14 -7.46
C GLU A 115 -8.92 -19.32 -8.30
N ASN A 116 -8.31 -19.01 -9.44
CA ASN A 116 -7.80 -20.01 -10.38
C ASN A 116 -6.32 -20.36 -10.13
N ALA A 117 -5.63 -19.62 -9.27
CA ALA A 117 -4.24 -19.89 -8.91
C ALA A 117 -4.08 -21.15 -8.05
N ASP A 118 -2.89 -21.74 -8.11
CA ASP A 118 -2.45 -22.80 -7.19
C ASP A 118 -2.02 -22.18 -5.85
N LEU A 119 -3.02 -21.95 -5.00
CA LEU A 119 -2.91 -21.41 -3.64
C LEU A 119 -3.74 -22.28 -2.68
N PRO A 120 -3.35 -22.36 -1.39
CA PRO A 120 -4.14 -23.06 -0.39
C PRO A 120 -5.57 -22.49 -0.30
N GLU A 121 -6.58 -23.37 -0.18
CA GLU A 121 -7.98 -22.92 -0.05
C GLU A 121 -8.22 -22.05 1.20
N SER A 122 -7.42 -22.24 2.26
CA SER A 122 -7.45 -21.37 3.44
C SER A 122 -7.10 -19.92 3.10
N GLU A 123 -6.12 -19.69 2.22
CA GLU A 123 -5.77 -18.35 1.74
C GLU A 123 -6.84 -17.80 0.80
N LYS A 124 -7.31 -18.61 -0.15
CA LYS A 124 -8.40 -18.20 -1.07
C LYS A 124 -9.65 -17.79 -0.31
N ALA A 125 -10.00 -18.48 0.78
CA ALA A 125 -11.13 -18.11 1.63
C ALA A 125 -10.97 -16.70 2.23
N VAL A 126 -9.77 -16.35 2.70
CA VAL A 126 -9.47 -15.01 3.21
C VAL A 126 -9.57 -13.96 2.09
N PHE A 127 -9.02 -14.26 0.91
CA PHE A 127 -9.06 -13.35 -0.24
C PHE A 127 -10.47 -13.15 -0.78
N ARG A 128 -11.35 -14.16 -0.72
CA ARG A 128 -12.79 -14.02 -1.03
C ARG A 128 -13.47 -13.02 -0.10
N VAL A 129 -13.20 -13.08 1.20
CA VAL A 129 -13.73 -12.12 2.17
C VAL A 129 -13.22 -10.72 1.88
N ALA A 130 -11.92 -10.56 1.64
CA ALA A 130 -11.31 -9.28 1.31
C ALA A 130 -11.94 -8.66 0.05
N ARG A 131 -11.95 -9.40 -1.06
CA ARG A 131 -12.56 -8.97 -2.34
C ARG A 131 -14.03 -8.60 -2.15
N LYS A 132 -14.80 -9.40 -1.41
CA LYS A 132 -16.20 -9.10 -1.12
C LYS A 132 -16.35 -7.77 -0.38
N LEU A 133 -15.56 -7.53 0.66
CA LEU A 133 -15.63 -6.29 1.44
C LEU A 133 -15.14 -5.06 0.66
N THR A 134 -14.22 -5.23 -0.28
CA THR A 134 -13.78 -4.14 -1.18
C THR A 134 -14.85 -3.69 -2.16
N LEU A 135 -15.69 -4.63 -2.62
CA LEU A 135 -16.69 -4.39 -3.68
C LEU A 135 -18.11 -4.10 -3.15
N ASN A 136 -18.33 -4.15 -1.83
CA ASN A 136 -19.61 -3.80 -1.19
C ASN A 136 -19.69 -2.30 -0.92
#